data_AF-A0A5S3QJJ2-F1
#
_entry.id   AF-A0A5S3QJJ2-F1
#
_cell.length_a   1.000
_cell.length_b   1.000
_cell.length_c   1.000
_cell.angle_alpha   90.00
_cell.angle_beta   90.00
_cell.angle_gamma   90.00
#
_symmetry.space_group_name_H-M   'P 1'
#
loop_
_entity.id
_entity.type
_entity.pdbx_description
1 polymer ?
#
loop_
_entity_poly.entity_id
_entity_poly.type
_entity_poly.pdbx_seq_one_letter_code
_entity_poly.pdbx_strand_id
1 'polypeptide(L)'
;MFYKNRTAFIKYLLKGVDTRIFIFETLRDKVKNNYSPLEVMFMTILRHFNQFYSKEGVNHMDSEKQQKYIWVLYKSAEQVRNKIGLKKAQGMAYRLLNSVQAGNRNTFMDTVMRVYISSELEMPSILLEALHEKSMDFETVANAWVSGLISKPNEEGEFNNV
;
A
#
# COMPACT_ATOMS: atom_id res chain seq x y z
N MET A 1 1.94 19.18 -5.04
CA MET A 1 2.04 17.81 -5.59
C MET A 1 0.75 17.02 -5.37
N PHE A 2 0.22 16.95 -4.15
CA PHE A 2 -1.03 16.26 -3.79
C PHE A 2 -2.23 16.56 -4.71
N TYR A 3 -2.56 17.84 -4.94
CA TYR A 3 -3.73 18.22 -5.76
C TYR A 3 -3.65 17.75 -7.22
N LYS A 4 -2.46 17.73 -7.83
CA LYS A 4 -2.28 17.30 -9.23
C LYS A 4 -2.49 15.79 -9.39
N ASN A 5 -1.97 15.01 -8.46
CA ASN A 5 -2.11 13.55 -8.47
C ASN A 5 -3.58 13.14 -8.25
N ARG A 6 -4.27 13.80 -7.32
CA ARG A 6 -5.69 13.54 -7.03
C ARG A 6 -6.59 13.71 -8.26
N THR A 7 -6.49 14.82 -8.98
CA THR A 7 -7.35 15.07 -10.15
C THR A 7 -7.08 14.08 -11.27
N ALA A 8 -5.80 13.78 -11.55
CA ALA A 8 -5.44 12.79 -12.56
C ALA A 8 -5.93 11.38 -12.19
N PHE A 9 -5.72 10.97 -10.94
CA PHE A 9 -6.18 9.69 -10.40
C PHE A 9 -7.70 9.53 -10.53
N ILE A 10 -8.48 10.50 -10.05
CA ILE A 10 -9.95 10.47 -10.12
C ILE A 10 -10.41 10.41 -11.59
N LYS A 11 -9.76 11.16 -12.49
CA LYS A 11 -10.09 11.12 -13.92
C LYS A 11 -9.86 9.73 -14.52
N TYR A 12 -8.79 9.03 -14.15
CA TYR A 12 -8.56 7.65 -14.60
C TYR A 12 -9.59 6.68 -14.02
N LEU A 13 -9.87 6.81 -12.72
CA LEU A 13 -10.84 5.98 -12.02
C LEU A 13 -12.24 6.07 -12.64
N LEU A 14 -12.72 7.30 -12.90
CA LEU A 14 -14.03 7.58 -13.53
C LEU A 14 -14.12 7.08 -14.98
N LYS A 15 -12.98 6.95 -15.67
CA LYS A 15 -12.90 6.38 -17.03
C LYS A 15 -12.86 4.86 -17.04
N GLY A 16 -12.92 4.21 -15.87
CA GLY A 16 -12.77 2.75 -15.76
C GLY A 16 -11.36 2.25 -16.08
N VAL A 17 -10.36 3.13 -16.08
CA VAL A 17 -8.96 2.74 -16.30
C VAL A 17 -8.40 2.23 -14.97
N ASP A 18 -7.80 1.04 -14.97
CA ASP A 18 -7.10 0.53 -13.78
C ASP A 18 -5.92 1.46 -13.41
N THR A 19 -6.01 2.04 -12.22
CA THR A 19 -5.05 3.01 -11.69
C THR A 19 -3.81 2.36 -11.07
N ARG A 20 -3.62 1.03 -11.15
CA ARG A 20 -2.46 0.31 -10.57
C ARG A 20 -1.12 0.93 -10.94
N ILE A 21 -0.90 1.25 -12.22
CA ILE A 21 0.36 1.84 -12.71
C ILE A 21 0.53 3.25 -12.12
N PHE A 22 -0.54 4.04 -12.06
CA PHE A 22 -0.51 5.38 -11.50
C PHE A 22 -0.11 5.36 -10.01
N ILE A 23 -0.70 4.46 -9.22
CA ILE A 23 -0.39 4.30 -7.80
C ILE A 23 1.06 3.87 -7.63
N PHE A 24 1.51 2.88 -8.41
CA PHE A 24 2.89 2.38 -8.36
C PHE A 24 3.92 3.47 -8.66
N GLU A 25 3.73 4.23 -9.75
CA GLU A 25 4.65 5.30 -10.13
C GLU A 25 4.64 6.44 -9.11
N THR A 26 3.47 6.76 -8.56
CA THR A 26 3.36 7.74 -7.46
C THR A 26 4.14 7.28 -6.25
N LEU A 27 3.98 6.03 -5.81
CA LEU A 27 4.70 5.47 -4.67
C LEU A 27 6.21 5.42 -4.92
N ARG A 28 6.63 5.04 -6.12
CA ARG A 28 8.04 5.02 -6.53
C ARG A 28 8.67 6.40 -6.44
N ASP A 29 7.96 7.43 -6.89
CA ASP A 29 8.40 8.81 -6.75
C ASP A 29 8.49 9.25 -5.27
N LYS A 30 7.53 8.86 -4.43
CA LYS A 30 7.57 9.13 -2.98
C LYS A 30 8.76 8.47 -2.30
N VAL A 31 9.01 7.20 -2.58
CA VAL A 31 10.19 6.48 -2.08
C VAL A 31 11.47 7.17 -2.54
N LYS A 32 11.52 7.62 -3.80
CA LYS A 32 12.69 8.28 -4.36
C LYS A 32 13.01 9.64 -3.76
N ASN A 33 11.97 10.46 -3.57
CA ASN A 33 12.13 11.82 -3.08
C ASN A 33 11.93 11.93 -1.57
N ASN A 34 11.75 10.81 -0.87
CA ASN A 34 11.46 10.75 0.57
C ASN A 34 10.28 11.65 0.96
N TYR A 35 9.19 11.57 0.20
CA TYR A 35 7.94 12.29 0.46
C TYR A 35 6.93 11.39 1.17
N SER A 36 5.95 12.01 1.83
CA SER A 36 4.88 11.27 2.50
C SER A 36 4.10 10.37 1.51
N PRO A 37 3.91 9.08 1.83
CA PRO A 37 3.15 8.15 1.03
C PRO A 37 1.65 8.11 1.37
N LEU A 38 1.16 8.96 2.29
CA LEU A 38 -0.23 8.87 2.76
C LEU A 38 -1.27 9.03 1.63
N GLU A 39 -1.00 9.84 0.59
CA GLU A 39 -1.89 9.87 -0.58
C GLU A 39 -1.95 8.55 -1.34
N VAL A 40 -0.84 7.79 -1.40
CA VAL A 40 -0.79 6.49 -2.06
C VAL A 40 -1.67 5.50 -1.33
N MET A 41 -1.70 5.57 0.00
CA MET A 41 -2.60 4.76 0.83
C MET A 41 -4.07 5.01 0.46
N PHE A 42 -4.49 6.27 0.38
CA PHE A 42 -5.86 6.60 -0.03
C PHE A 42 -6.18 6.19 -1.46
N MET A 43 -5.26 6.39 -2.41
CA MET A 43 -5.44 5.92 -3.78
C MET A 43 -5.58 4.39 -3.85
N THR A 44 -4.85 3.67 -2.99
CA THR A 44 -4.91 2.20 -2.87
C THR A 44 -6.29 1.75 -2.37
N ILE A 45 -6.83 2.41 -1.34
CA ILE A 45 -8.19 2.14 -0.84
C ILE A 45 -9.24 2.39 -1.93
N LEU A 46 -9.17 3.54 -2.62
CA LEU A 46 -10.14 3.89 -3.66
C LEU A 46 -10.10 2.93 -4.85
N ARG A 47 -8.91 2.49 -5.26
CA ARG A 47 -8.76 1.47 -6.31
C ARG A 47 -9.37 0.14 -5.87
N HIS A 48 -9.05 -0.32 -4.65
CA HIS A 48 -9.59 -1.57 -4.10
C HIS A 48 -11.11 -1.56 -4.07
N PHE A 49 -11.72 -0.46 -3.63
CA PHE A 49 -13.17 -0.29 -3.64
C PHE A 49 -13.74 -0.35 -5.07
N ASN A 50 -13.12 0.34 -6.02
CA ASN A 50 -13.58 0.30 -7.41
C ASN A 50 -13.53 -1.13 -7.99
N GLN A 51 -12.46 -1.87 -7.73
CA GLN A 51 -12.33 -3.27 -8.15
C GLN A 51 -13.38 -4.17 -7.50
N PHE A 52 -13.61 -4.00 -6.20
CA PHE A 52 -14.60 -4.77 -5.47
C PHE A 52 -16.02 -4.49 -6.01
N TYR A 53 -16.38 -3.21 -6.17
CA TYR A 53 -17.66 -2.82 -6.75
C TYR A 53 -17.87 -3.34 -8.16
N SER A 54 -16.81 -3.38 -8.97
CA SER A 54 -16.87 -3.91 -10.34
C SER A 54 -17.08 -5.43 -10.37
N LYS A 55 -16.68 -6.17 -9.32
CA LYS A 55 -16.81 -7.64 -9.24
C LYS A 55 -18.10 -8.10 -8.57
N GLU A 56 -18.40 -7.53 -7.41
CA GLU A 56 -19.47 -8.02 -6.50
C GLU A 56 -20.69 -7.09 -6.48
N GLY A 57 -20.58 -5.88 -7.04
CA GLY A 57 -21.62 -4.85 -6.96
C GLY A 57 -21.68 -4.11 -5.62
N VAL A 58 -22.43 -3.00 -5.61
CA VAL A 58 -22.39 -2.00 -4.50
C VAL A 58 -22.90 -2.55 -3.16
N ASN A 59 -23.89 -3.45 -3.17
CA ASN A 59 -24.57 -3.92 -1.96
C ASN A 59 -23.80 -5.01 -1.19
N HIS A 60 -22.68 -5.51 -1.70
CA HIS A 60 -21.93 -6.62 -1.11
C HIS A 60 -20.63 -6.17 -0.41
N MET A 61 -20.29 -4.88 -0.46
CA MET A 61 -19.04 -4.38 0.11
C MET A 61 -19.22 -3.78 1.51
N ASP A 62 -18.66 -4.45 2.52
CA ASP A 62 -18.39 -3.85 3.82
C ASP A 62 -17.17 -2.93 3.71
N SER A 63 -17.42 -1.66 3.32
CA SER A 63 -16.36 -0.69 3.04
C SER A 63 -15.46 -0.41 4.25
N GLU A 64 -16.01 -0.36 5.46
CA GLU A 64 -15.26 -0.14 6.70
C GLU A 64 -14.29 -1.30 6.96
N LYS A 65 -14.78 -2.54 6.80
CA LYS A 65 -13.93 -3.74 6.94
C LYS A 65 -12.83 -3.78 5.88
N GLN A 66 -13.16 -3.50 4.63
CA GLN A 66 -12.17 -3.48 3.55
C GLN A 66 -11.09 -2.41 3.79
N GLN A 67 -11.49 -1.20 4.19
CA GLN A 67 -10.56 -0.14 4.55
C GLN A 67 -9.68 -0.53 5.75
N LYS A 68 -10.27 -1.17 6.77
CA LYS A 68 -9.54 -1.64 7.95
C LYS A 68 -8.44 -2.65 7.59
N TYR A 69 -8.68 -3.57 6.66
CA TYR A 69 -7.64 -4.51 6.21
C TYR A 69 -6.44 -3.80 5.59
N ILE A 70 -6.69 -2.81 4.74
CA ILE A 70 -5.62 -2.02 4.11
C ILE A 70 -4.85 -1.24 5.20
N TRP A 71 -5.55 -0.64 6.17
CA TRP A 71 -4.89 0.02 7.31
C TRP A 71 -4.04 -0.91 8.16
N VAL A 72 -4.48 -2.14 8.40
CA VAL A 72 -3.67 -3.14 9.12
C VAL A 72 -2.36 -3.40 8.38
N LEU A 73 -2.38 -3.53 7.05
CA LEU A 73 -1.17 -3.67 6.25
C LEU A 73 -0.23 -2.48 6.44
N TYR A 74 -0.75 -1.26 6.27
CA TYR A 74 0.01 -0.03 6.44
C TYR A 74 0.65 0.07 7.83
N LYS A 75 -0.15 -0.11 8.90
CA LYS A 75 0.32 -0.03 10.29
C LYS A 75 1.31 -1.12 10.65
N SER A 76 1.12 -2.33 10.13
CA SER A 76 2.08 -3.42 10.37
C SER A 76 3.45 -3.14 9.76
N ALA A 77 3.50 -2.50 8.58
CA ALA A 77 4.73 -2.06 7.96
C ALA A 77 5.36 -0.87 8.70
N GLU A 78 4.53 0.01 9.26
CA GLU A 78 4.96 1.10 10.13
C GLU A 78 5.69 0.57 11.38
N GLN A 79 5.14 -0.49 12.01
CA GLN A 79 5.79 -1.16 13.14
C GLN A 79 7.15 -1.75 12.75
N VAL A 80 7.23 -2.38 11.56
CA VAL A 80 8.51 -2.86 11.00
C VAL A 80 9.49 -1.71 10.82
N ARG A 81 9.07 -0.60 10.20
CA ARG A 81 9.90 0.61 10.03
C ARG A 81 10.45 1.10 11.37
N ASN A 82 9.62 1.12 12.40
CA ASN A 82 10.03 1.57 13.74
C ASN A 82 11.12 0.67 14.35
N LYS A 83 11.14 -0.64 14.02
CA LYS A 83 12.19 -1.57 14.43
C LYS A 83 13.48 -1.43 13.62
N ILE A 84 13.37 -1.24 12.30
CA ILE A 84 14.54 -1.28 11.39
C ILE A 84 15.15 0.09 11.07
N GLY A 85 14.43 1.18 11.37
CA GLY A 85 14.80 2.55 11.06
C GLY A 85 14.49 2.98 9.62
N LEU A 86 14.19 4.26 9.43
CA LEU A 86 13.73 4.83 8.14
C LEU A 86 14.72 4.61 6.99
N LYS A 87 16.04 4.74 7.24
CA LYS A 87 17.07 4.55 6.19
C LYS A 87 17.04 3.12 5.63
N LYS A 88 16.94 2.12 6.49
CA LYS A 88 16.87 0.70 6.09
C LYS A 88 15.53 0.39 5.41
N ALA A 89 14.45 0.99 5.92
CA ALA A 89 13.12 0.90 5.33
C ALA A 89 13.07 1.45 3.89
N GLN A 90 13.66 2.62 3.62
CA GLN A 90 13.74 3.19 2.28
C GLN A 90 14.51 2.30 1.30
N GLY A 91 15.69 1.78 1.70
CA GLY A 91 16.46 0.85 0.87
C GLY A 91 15.71 -0.45 0.57
N MET A 92 14.91 -0.92 1.53
CA MET A 92 14.04 -2.09 1.35
C MET A 92 12.87 -1.79 0.41
N ALA A 93 12.22 -0.63 0.55
CA ALA A 93 11.09 -0.21 -0.27
C ALA A 93 11.42 -0.22 -1.77
N TYR A 94 12.63 0.23 -2.15
CA TYR A 94 13.08 0.14 -3.54
C TYR A 94 13.11 -1.29 -4.08
N ARG A 95 13.62 -2.25 -3.30
CA ARG A 95 13.66 -3.67 -3.70
C ARG A 95 12.25 -4.25 -3.82
N LEU A 96 11.37 -3.90 -2.89
CA LEU A 96 9.98 -4.34 -2.90
C LEU A 96 9.23 -3.78 -4.11
N LEU A 97 9.42 -2.50 -4.43
CA LEU A 97 8.84 -1.91 -5.65
C LEU A 97 9.32 -2.60 -6.92
N ASN A 98 10.60 -3.00 -6.99
CA ASN A 98 11.09 -3.79 -8.13
C ASN A 98 10.39 -5.16 -8.22
N SER A 99 10.15 -5.84 -7.10
CA SER A 99 9.38 -7.09 -7.11
C SER A 99 7.91 -6.88 -7.52
N VAL A 100 7.29 -5.77 -7.10
CA VAL A 100 5.92 -5.41 -7.51
C VAL A 100 5.86 -5.14 -9.00
N GLN A 101 6.81 -4.37 -9.54
CA GLN A 101 6.90 -4.09 -10.98
C GLN A 101 7.05 -5.36 -11.82
N ALA A 102 7.80 -6.35 -11.31
CA ALA A 102 8.01 -7.64 -11.95
C ALA A 102 6.88 -8.66 -11.70
N GLY A 103 5.86 -8.32 -10.89
CA GLY A 103 4.82 -9.27 -10.47
C GLY A 103 5.35 -10.45 -9.62
N ASN A 104 6.54 -10.31 -9.03
CA ASN A 104 7.22 -11.39 -8.31
C ASN A 104 6.78 -11.43 -6.84
N ARG A 105 5.61 -12.03 -6.62
CA ARG A 105 4.96 -12.20 -5.31
C ARG A 105 5.84 -12.95 -4.30
N ASN A 106 6.56 -13.98 -4.75
CA ASN A 106 7.44 -14.78 -3.90
C ASN A 106 8.59 -13.93 -3.36
N THR A 107 9.28 -13.17 -4.21
CA THR A 107 10.40 -12.32 -3.77
C THR A 107 9.93 -11.18 -2.86
N PHE A 108 8.75 -10.61 -3.14
CA PHE A 108 8.12 -9.63 -2.26
C PHE A 108 7.90 -10.24 -0.87
N MET A 109 7.18 -11.36 -0.80
CA MET A 109 6.77 -11.97 0.44
C MET A 109 7.96 -12.54 1.24
N ASP A 110 8.94 -13.14 0.56
CA ASP A 110 10.19 -13.59 1.18
C ASP A 110 10.92 -12.43 1.88
N THR A 111 10.92 -11.25 1.26
CA THR A 111 11.55 -10.06 1.85
C THR A 111 10.76 -9.55 3.05
N VAL A 112 9.42 -9.56 2.95
CA VAL A 112 8.52 -9.19 4.05
C VAL A 112 8.69 -10.16 5.23
N MET A 113 8.60 -11.47 5.02
CA MET A 113 8.77 -12.46 6.09
C MET A 113 10.12 -12.35 6.78
N ARG A 114 11.22 -12.21 6.02
CA ARG A 114 12.56 -12.05 6.59
C ARG A 114 12.64 -10.84 7.51
N VAL A 115 12.01 -9.71 7.16
CA VAL A 115 12.07 -8.54 8.02
C VAL A 115 11.26 -8.72 9.29
N TYR A 116 10.08 -9.36 9.24
CA TYR A 116 9.31 -9.72 10.44
C TYR A 116 10.11 -10.60 11.39
N ILE A 117 10.72 -11.68 10.87
CA ILE A 117 11.59 -12.59 11.64
C ILE A 117 12.73 -11.82 12.29
N SER A 118 13.48 -11.03 11.51
CA SER A 118 14.63 -10.27 12.04
C SER A 118 14.26 -9.15 13.00
N SER A 119 13.00 -8.71 12.99
CA SER A 119 12.49 -7.64 13.87
C SER A 119 11.76 -8.20 15.09
N GLU A 120 11.68 -9.52 15.23
CA GLU A 120 10.92 -10.22 16.26
C GLU A 120 9.46 -9.75 16.32
N LEU A 121 8.86 -9.56 15.15
CA LEU A 121 7.47 -9.14 15.02
C LEU A 121 6.61 -10.29 14.48
N GLU A 122 5.38 -10.37 14.97
CA GLU A 122 4.36 -11.25 14.39
C GLU A 122 3.84 -10.65 13.07
N MET A 123 3.82 -11.48 12.02
CA MET A 123 3.33 -11.07 10.72
C MET A 123 1.80 -11.21 10.66
N PRO A 124 1.05 -10.15 10.33
CA PRO A 124 -0.41 -10.24 10.25
C PRO A 124 -0.83 -11.13 9.07
N SER A 125 -1.81 -11.99 9.29
CA SER A 125 -2.28 -12.98 8.29
C SER A 125 -2.81 -12.35 7.00
N ILE A 126 -3.31 -11.11 7.05
CA ILE A 126 -3.77 -10.37 5.86
C ILE A 126 -2.67 -10.18 4.81
N LEU A 127 -1.38 -10.23 5.18
CA LEU A 127 -0.28 -10.20 4.22
C LEU A 127 -0.25 -11.41 3.29
N LEU A 128 -0.85 -12.54 3.68
CA LEU A 128 -0.91 -13.73 2.84
C LEU A 128 -1.75 -13.50 1.58
N GLU A 129 -2.63 -12.48 1.56
CA GLU A 129 -3.35 -12.07 0.35
C GLU A 129 -2.41 -11.69 -0.80
N ALA A 130 -1.17 -11.26 -0.50
CA ALA A 130 -0.14 -11.03 -1.52
C ALA A 130 0.21 -12.29 -2.35
N LEU A 131 -0.11 -13.49 -1.85
CA LEU A 131 0.14 -14.76 -2.52
C LEU A 131 -1.12 -15.35 -3.15
N HIS A 132 -2.24 -15.35 -2.43
CA HIS A 132 -3.44 -16.09 -2.84
C HIS A 132 -4.58 -15.23 -3.40
N GLU A 133 -4.54 -13.91 -3.22
CA GLU A 133 -5.47 -12.95 -3.82
C GLU A 133 -6.96 -13.31 -3.70
N LYS A 134 -7.36 -13.83 -2.54
CA LYS A 134 -8.74 -14.28 -2.29
C LYS A 134 -9.67 -13.09 -2.04
N SER A 135 -9.20 -12.11 -1.27
CA SER A 135 -9.97 -10.94 -0.90
C SER A 135 -9.37 -9.63 -1.42
N MET A 136 -8.07 -9.61 -1.72
CA MET A 136 -7.34 -8.41 -2.12
C MET A 136 -6.24 -8.77 -3.11
N ASP A 137 -6.07 -7.98 -4.18
CA ASP A 137 -5.02 -8.26 -5.16
C ASP A 137 -3.62 -7.90 -4.63
N PHE A 138 -2.60 -8.49 -5.24
CA PHE A 138 -1.21 -8.30 -4.83
C PHE A 138 -0.80 -6.83 -4.83
N GLU A 139 -1.20 -6.05 -5.84
CA GLU A 139 -0.85 -4.63 -5.92
C GLU A 139 -1.44 -3.83 -4.77
N THR A 140 -2.67 -4.12 -4.34
CA THR A 140 -3.26 -3.44 -3.18
C THR A 140 -2.50 -3.78 -1.91
N VAL A 141 -2.19 -5.07 -1.68
CA VAL A 141 -1.44 -5.50 -0.49
C VAL A 141 -0.05 -4.86 -0.46
N ALA A 142 0.67 -4.92 -1.58
CA ALA A 142 2.03 -4.43 -1.69
C ALA A 142 2.12 -2.90 -1.60
N ASN A 143 1.24 -2.17 -2.28
CA ASN A 143 1.25 -0.70 -2.23
C ASN A 143 0.90 -0.20 -0.82
N ALA A 144 -0.08 -0.81 -0.15
CA ALA A 144 -0.43 -0.45 1.22
C ALA A 144 0.73 -0.69 2.20
N TRP A 145 1.34 -1.87 2.12
CA TRP A 145 2.44 -2.24 3.02
C TRP A 145 3.70 -1.41 2.76
N VAL A 146 4.11 -1.21 1.50
CA VAL A 146 5.28 -0.37 1.18
C VAL A 146 5.04 1.09 1.56
N SER A 147 3.82 1.60 1.41
CA SER A 147 3.46 2.94 1.89
C SER A 147 3.62 3.05 3.40
N GLY A 148 3.16 2.06 4.16
CA GLY A 148 3.35 2.02 5.61
C GLY A 148 4.83 1.95 6.00
N LEU A 149 5.62 1.17 5.27
CA LEU A 149 7.06 1.01 5.51
C LEU A 149 7.82 2.33 5.39
N ILE A 150 7.45 3.18 4.43
CA ILE A 150 8.13 4.48 4.17
C ILE A 150 7.38 5.69 4.71
N SER A 151 6.29 5.49 5.44
CA SER A 151 5.58 6.57 6.11
C SER A 151 6.50 7.27 7.11
N LYS A 152 6.14 8.49 7.52
CA LYS A 152 6.87 9.26 8.54
C LYS A 152 6.05 9.33 9.83
N PRO A 153 6.72 9.50 10.99
CA PRO A 153 6.02 9.76 12.25
C PRO A 153 5.08 10.97 12.12
N ASN A 154 3.89 10.87 12.71
CA ASN A 154 2.86 11.92 12.79
C ASN A 154 2.13 12.31 11.49
N GLU A 155 2.32 11.61 10.38
CA GLU A 155 1.63 11.94 9.11
C GLU A 155 0.08 11.87 9.19
N GLU A 156 -0.46 11.05 10.10
CA GLU A 156 -1.91 10.92 10.29
C GLU A 156 -2.53 12.08 11.08
N GLY A 157 -1.77 12.70 11.98
CA GLY A 157 -2.22 13.86 12.75
C GLY A 157 -2.33 15.12 11.89
N GLU A 158 -1.53 15.23 10.83
CA GLU A 158 -1.60 16.35 9.88
C GLU A 158 -2.80 16.25 8.94
N PHE A 159 -3.27 15.04 8.60
CA PHE A 159 -4.39 14.84 7.68
C PHE A 159 -5.77 14.94 8.33
N ASN A 160 -5.89 14.64 9.64
CA ASN A 160 -7.15 14.81 10.38
C ASN A 160 -7.47 16.30 10.70
N ASN A 161 -6.57 17.22 10.36
CA ASN A 161 -6.71 18.67 10.59
C ASN A 161 -6.92 19.47 9.28
N VAL A 162 -7.21 18.80 8.16
CA VAL A 162 -7.50 19.39 6.83
C VAL A 162 -8.84 18.87 6.33
#